data_AF-A0A927UR31-F1
#
_entry.id   AF-A0A927UR31-F1
#
_cell.length_a   1.000
_cell.length_b   1.000
_cell.length_c   1.000
_cell.angle_alpha   90.00
_cell.angle_beta   90.00
_cell.angle_gamma   90.00
#
_symmetry.space_group_name_H-M   'P 1'
#
loop_
_entity.id
_entity.type
_entity.pdbx_description
1 polymer ?
#
loop_
_entity_poly.entity_id
_entity_poly.type
_entity_poly.pdbx_seq_one_letter_code
_entity_poly.pdbx_strand_id
1 'polypeptide(L)'
;MGDMKNMFAEMKYYTNLFTAKKYKKATEEFCAEYMPIFKKYLDSIDEYQGETTDAVNKAAVDFVEAAKEALAKKGKLPNKRKIMPVNIYMVSYVLPGIVESGREHAVDFAESVARVWGEAFNCTTLGCSTYTEINKGFNSTFLGMPVPRKE
;
A
#
# COMPACT_ATOMS: atom_id res chain seq x y z
N MET A 1 -6.17 -15.36 -9.18
CA MET A 1 -6.30 -14.95 -7.77
C MET A 1 -4.90 -14.55 -7.33
N GLY A 2 -4.59 -13.26 -7.40
CA GLY A 2 -3.30 -12.73 -6.95
C GLY A 2 -3.04 -13.09 -5.50
N ASP A 3 -1.83 -13.56 -5.20
CA ASP A 3 -1.31 -13.72 -3.85
C ASP A 3 -0.29 -12.60 -3.57
N MET A 4 0.16 -12.52 -2.31
CA MET A 4 1.14 -11.51 -1.89
C MET A 4 2.40 -11.53 -2.76
N LYS A 5 2.82 -12.72 -3.20
CA LYS A 5 4.01 -12.91 -4.03
C LYS A 5 3.84 -12.30 -5.42
N ASN A 6 2.69 -12.50 -6.05
CA ASN A 6 2.36 -11.91 -7.35
C ASN A 6 2.24 -10.40 -7.26
N MET A 7 1.57 -9.88 -6.21
CA MET A 7 1.43 -8.44 -5.98
C MET A 7 2.81 -7.74 -5.95
N PHE A 8 3.75 -8.27 -5.18
CA PHE A 8 5.11 -7.71 -5.12
C PHE A 8 5.98 -8.05 -6.34
N ALA A 9 5.69 -9.12 -7.09
CA ALA A 9 6.38 -9.42 -8.35
C ALA A 9 6.04 -8.38 -9.44
N GLU A 10 4.82 -7.85 -9.44
CA GLU A 10 4.34 -6.83 -10.38
C GLU A 10 4.68 -5.40 -9.96
N MET A 11 5.35 -5.20 -8.82
CA MET A 11 5.75 -3.89 -8.30
C MET A 11 6.35 -2.97 -9.38
N LYS A 12 7.28 -3.51 -10.19
CA LYS A 12 7.95 -2.75 -11.27
C LYS A 12 6.97 -2.31 -12.36
N TYR A 13 5.98 -3.14 -12.68
CA TYR A 13 4.94 -2.81 -13.65
C TYR A 13 4.12 -1.61 -13.16
N TYR A 14 3.55 -1.69 -11.95
CA TYR A 14 2.73 -0.62 -11.39
C TYR A 14 3.50 0.68 -11.11
N THR A 15 4.74 0.61 -10.63
CA THR A 15 5.57 1.82 -10.47
C THR A 15 5.83 2.53 -11.80
N ASN A 16 5.95 1.82 -12.92
CA ASN A 16 6.05 2.44 -14.25
C ASN A 16 4.74 3.10 -14.72
N LEU A 17 3.60 2.76 -14.12
CA LEU A 17 2.30 3.36 -14.40
C LEU A 17 2.00 4.57 -13.51
N PHE A 18 2.87 4.87 -12.53
CA PHE A 18 2.74 6.01 -11.61
C PHE A 18 3.01 7.35 -12.32
N THR A 19 2.06 7.75 -13.17
CA THR A 19 2.08 8.99 -13.96
C THR A 19 0.66 9.53 -14.05
N ALA A 20 0.49 10.85 -14.11
CA ALA A 20 -0.82 11.51 -14.18
C ALA A 20 -1.77 10.89 -15.24
N LYS A 21 -1.22 10.50 -16.40
CA LYS A 21 -1.98 9.92 -17.51
C LYS A 21 -2.46 8.49 -17.26
N LYS A 22 -1.69 7.67 -16.55
CA LYS A 22 -1.92 6.22 -16.44
C LYS A 22 -2.41 5.78 -15.07
N TYR A 23 -2.15 6.57 -14.04
CA TYR A 23 -2.31 6.16 -12.65
C TYR A 23 -3.74 5.77 -12.32
N LYS A 24 -4.75 6.57 -12.69
CA LYS A 24 -6.17 6.24 -12.45
C LYS A 24 -6.56 4.85 -12.99
N LYS A 25 -6.18 4.53 -14.23
CA LYS A 25 -6.49 3.20 -14.80
C LYS A 25 -5.69 2.11 -14.09
N ALA A 26 -4.44 2.38 -13.73
CA ALA A 26 -3.59 1.44 -13.01
C ALA A 26 -4.13 1.11 -11.61
N THR A 27 -4.74 2.07 -10.91
CA THR A 27 -5.35 1.82 -9.59
C THR A 27 -6.62 0.98 -9.70
N GLU A 28 -7.42 1.17 -10.75
CA GLU A 28 -8.59 0.32 -11.05
C GLU A 28 -8.15 -1.13 -11.33
N GLU A 29 -7.14 -1.32 -12.19
CA GLU A 29 -6.54 -2.63 -12.48
C GLU A 29 -5.96 -3.29 -11.22
N PHE A 30 -5.20 -2.53 -10.43
CA PHE A 30 -4.59 -3.00 -9.19
C PHE A 30 -5.65 -3.48 -8.18
N CYS A 31 -6.71 -2.69 -7.97
CA CYS A 31 -7.79 -3.06 -7.07
C CYS A 31 -8.55 -4.29 -7.57
N ALA A 32 -8.83 -4.36 -8.87
CA ALA A 32 -9.53 -5.51 -9.44
C ALA A 32 -8.81 -6.84 -9.15
N GLU A 33 -7.47 -6.84 -9.20
CA GLU A 33 -6.68 -8.05 -8.96
C GLU A 33 -6.40 -8.33 -7.48
N TYR A 34 -6.02 -7.32 -6.70
CA TYR A 34 -5.41 -7.52 -5.37
C TYR A 34 -6.29 -7.13 -4.18
N MET A 35 -7.44 -6.47 -4.41
CA MET A 35 -8.40 -6.18 -3.34
C MET A 35 -8.78 -7.39 -2.47
N PRO A 36 -8.94 -8.62 -3.03
CA PRO A 36 -9.21 -9.80 -2.20
C PRO A 36 -8.15 -10.07 -1.12
N ILE A 37 -6.89 -9.70 -1.35
CA ILE A 37 -5.82 -9.83 -0.34
C ILE A 37 -6.13 -8.95 0.85
N PHE A 38 -6.42 -7.66 0.62
CA PHE A 38 -6.68 -6.71 1.70
C PHE A 38 -7.94 -7.08 2.48
N LYS A 39 -9.00 -7.46 1.76
CA LYS A 39 -10.25 -7.92 2.38
C LYS A 39 -10.02 -9.10 3.30
N LYS A 40 -9.19 -10.08 2.93
CA LYS A 40 -8.87 -11.21 3.82
C LYS A 40 -8.29 -10.78 5.18
N TYR A 41 -7.39 -9.79 5.20
CA TYR A 41 -6.84 -9.29 6.45
C TYR A 41 -7.88 -8.50 7.25
N LEU A 42 -8.71 -7.71 6.57
CA LEU A 42 -9.80 -6.97 7.22
C LEU A 42 -10.87 -7.89 7.80
N ASP A 43 -11.24 -8.95 7.09
CA ASP A 43 -12.15 -9.98 7.57
C ASP A 43 -11.59 -10.65 8.84
N SER A 44 -10.27 -10.88 8.90
CA SER A 44 -9.63 -11.42 10.10
C SER A 44 -9.63 -10.46 11.30
N ILE A 45 -9.72 -9.16 11.05
CA ILE A 45 -9.90 -8.14 12.09
C ILE A 45 -11.34 -8.20 12.59
N ASP A 46 -12.31 -8.21 11.68
CA ASP A 46 -13.75 -8.25 11.99
C ASP A 46 -14.15 -9.52 12.77
N GLU A 47 -13.52 -10.66 12.48
CA GLU A 47 -13.79 -11.95 13.12
C GLU A 47 -13.09 -12.12 14.49
N TYR A 48 -12.15 -11.23 14.84
CA TYR A 48 -11.31 -11.37 16.02
C TYR A 48 -12.11 -11.22 17.33
N GLN A 49 -12.01 -12.22 18.21
CA GLN A 49 -12.76 -12.27 19.48
C GLN A 49 -12.00 -11.59 20.64
N GLY A 50 -11.53 -10.35 20.43
CA GLY A 50 -10.74 -9.58 21.40
C GLY A 50 -10.74 -8.09 21.10
N GLU A 51 -9.78 -7.36 21.66
CA GLU A 51 -9.64 -5.92 21.41
C GLU A 51 -9.32 -5.62 19.94
N THR A 52 -10.06 -4.72 19.32
CA THR A 52 -9.88 -4.34 17.90
C THR A 52 -8.47 -3.85 17.62
N THR A 53 -7.85 -3.11 18.55
CA THR A 53 -6.47 -2.63 18.40
C THR A 53 -5.46 -3.77 18.29
N ASP A 54 -5.69 -4.86 19.02
CA ASP A 54 -4.84 -6.05 18.97
C ASP A 54 -5.03 -6.79 17.64
N ALA A 55 -6.28 -6.90 17.18
CA ALA A 55 -6.62 -7.48 15.89
C ALA A 55 -5.94 -6.73 14.73
N VAL A 56 -6.06 -5.40 14.71
CA VAL A 56 -5.43 -4.52 13.72
C VAL A 56 -3.91 -4.67 13.73
N ASN A 57 -3.29 -4.66 14.91
CA ASN A 57 -1.84 -4.80 15.02
C ASN A 57 -1.38 -6.18 14.57
N LYS A 58 -2.09 -7.25 14.93
CA LYS A 58 -1.79 -8.61 14.50
C LYS A 58 -1.89 -8.75 12.97
N ALA A 59 -2.99 -8.30 12.38
CA ALA A 59 -3.17 -8.33 10.94
C ALA A 59 -2.06 -7.56 10.21
N ALA A 60 -1.62 -6.42 10.75
CA ALA A 60 -0.52 -5.64 10.19
C ALA A 60 0.82 -6.39 10.24
N VAL A 61 1.14 -7.04 11.36
CA VAL A 61 2.33 -7.90 11.49
C VAL A 61 2.27 -9.05 10.48
N ASP A 62 1.15 -9.76 10.40
CA ASP A 62 0.96 -10.89 9.48
C ASP A 62 1.08 -10.44 8.00
N PHE A 63 0.56 -9.25 7.68
CA PHE A 63 0.71 -8.65 6.35
C PHE A 63 2.18 -8.37 6.03
N VAL A 64 2.90 -7.71 6.95
CA VAL A 64 4.29 -7.32 6.74
C VAL A 64 5.22 -8.53 6.67
N GLU A 65 4.99 -9.58 7.46
CA GLU A 65 5.74 -10.83 7.34
C GLU A 65 5.49 -11.52 6.00
N ALA A 66 4.23 -11.62 5.53
CA ALA A 66 3.94 -12.15 4.21
C ALA A 66 4.60 -11.32 3.08
N ALA A 67 4.65 -9.99 3.22
CA ALA A 67 5.33 -9.12 2.29
C ALA A 67 6.86 -9.31 2.31
N LYS A 68 7.45 -9.51 3.50
CA LYS A 68 8.88 -9.84 3.66
C LYS A 68 9.22 -11.15 2.94
N GLU A 69 8.39 -12.18 3.08
CA GLU A 69 8.56 -13.44 2.37
C GLU A 69 8.46 -13.25 0.85
N ALA A 70 7.48 -12.47 0.38
CA ALA A 70 7.31 -12.16 -1.04
C ALA A 70 8.51 -11.38 -1.63
N LEU A 71 9.11 -10.49 -0.85
CA LEU A 71 10.25 -9.66 -1.26
C LEU A 71 11.61 -10.35 -1.09
N ALA A 72 11.69 -11.38 -0.26
CA ALA A 72 12.92 -12.09 0.01
C ALA A 72 13.45 -12.79 -1.25
N LYS A 73 14.70 -12.50 -1.62
CA LYS A 73 15.40 -13.21 -2.69
C LYS A 73 16.56 -13.99 -2.10
N LYS A 74 16.52 -15.32 -2.25
CA LYS A 74 17.49 -16.25 -1.63
C LYS A 74 17.61 -16.02 -0.11
N GLY A 75 16.48 -15.84 0.56
CA GLY A 75 16.41 -15.61 2.02
C GLY A 75 16.89 -14.23 2.48
N LYS A 76 17.16 -13.28 1.57
CA LYS A 76 17.62 -11.93 1.92
C LYS A 76 16.58 -10.89 1.54
N LEU A 77 16.26 -10.02 2.50
CA LEU A 77 15.42 -8.85 2.28
C LEU A 77 16.11 -7.82 1.37
N PRO A 78 15.33 -6.96 0.68
CA PRO A 78 15.88 -5.83 -0.07
C PRO A 78 16.72 -4.92 0.82
N ASN A 79 17.91 -4.54 0.33
CA ASN A 79 18.75 -3.54 1.01
C ASN A 79 18.21 -2.12 0.83
N LYS A 80 18.82 -1.13 1.49
CA LYS A 80 18.42 0.28 1.47
C LYS A 80 18.25 0.89 0.07
N ARG A 81 19.00 0.44 -0.94
CA ARG A 81 18.84 0.92 -2.33
C ARG A 81 17.63 0.29 -3.02
N LYS A 82 17.32 -0.97 -2.70
CA LYS A 82 16.23 -1.73 -3.29
C LYS A 82 14.89 -1.52 -2.57
N ILE A 83 14.90 -1.05 -1.33
CA ILE A 83 13.65 -0.77 -0.58
C ILE A 83 12.94 0.49 -1.08
N MET A 84 13.66 1.47 -1.63
CA MET A 84 13.04 2.73 -2.07
C MET A 84 11.95 2.53 -3.15
N PRO A 85 12.18 1.76 -4.24
CA PRO A 85 11.11 1.42 -5.18
C PRO A 85 9.93 0.67 -4.53
N VAL A 86 10.20 -0.16 -3.53
CA VAL A 86 9.15 -0.88 -2.77
C VAL A 86 8.33 0.11 -1.96
N ASN A 87 8.98 1.06 -1.28
CA ASN A 87 8.29 2.09 -0.50
C ASN A 87 7.42 2.98 -1.40
N ILE A 88 7.90 3.36 -2.59
CA ILE A 88 7.09 4.09 -3.57
C ILE A 88 5.86 3.27 -3.95
N TYR A 89 6.01 1.98 -4.24
CA TYR A 89 4.90 1.10 -4.55
C TYR A 89 3.91 0.95 -3.38
N MET A 90 4.41 0.85 -2.15
CA MET A 90 3.58 0.79 -0.95
C MET A 90 2.70 2.04 -0.82
N VAL A 91 3.29 3.23 -0.90
CA VAL A 91 2.54 4.50 -0.73
C VAL A 91 1.65 4.84 -1.93
N SER A 92 1.97 4.35 -3.12
CA SER A 92 1.21 4.66 -4.34
C SER A 92 0.16 3.62 -4.71
N TYR A 93 0.26 2.37 -4.25
CA TYR A 93 -0.68 1.31 -4.62
C TYR A 93 -1.19 0.54 -3.42
N VAL A 94 -0.31 0.01 -2.58
CA VAL A 94 -0.73 -0.95 -1.54
C VAL A 94 -1.52 -0.29 -0.42
N LEU A 95 -0.95 0.72 0.26
CA LEU A 95 -1.62 1.41 1.38
C LEU A 95 -2.92 2.10 0.94
N PRO A 96 -2.97 2.85 -0.19
CA PRO A 96 -4.24 3.37 -0.68
C PRO A 96 -5.24 2.26 -1.01
N GLY A 97 -4.78 1.13 -1.57
CA GLY A 97 -5.64 0.00 -1.90
C GLY A 97 -6.28 -0.64 -0.67
N ILE A 98 -5.58 -0.66 0.47
CA ILE A 98 -6.15 -1.08 1.76
C ILE A 98 -7.27 -0.13 2.17
N VAL A 99 -7.02 1.19 2.13
CA VAL A 99 -8.01 2.22 2.52
C VAL A 99 -9.25 2.16 1.62
N GLU A 100 -9.07 1.93 0.33
CA GLU A 100 -10.13 1.88 -0.69
C GLU A 100 -10.95 0.58 -0.65
N SER A 101 -10.62 -0.34 0.26
CA SER A 101 -11.44 -1.53 0.51
C SER A 101 -12.84 -1.20 1.04
N GLY A 102 -13.02 -0.01 1.64
CA GLY A 102 -14.29 0.47 2.20
C GLY A 102 -14.77 -0.33 3.42
N ARG A 103 -13.88 -1.14 4.03
CA ARG A 103 -14.16 -1.90 5.25
C ARG A 103 -14.02 -1.04 6.49
N GLU A 104 -14.67 -1.46 7.57
CA GLU A 104 -14.42 -0.95 8.91
C GLU A 104 -12.93 -1.20 9.27
N HIS A 105 -12.30 -0.25 9.97
CA HIS A 105 -10.87 -0.30 10.34
C HIS A 105 -9.86 -0.31 9.19
N ALA A 106 -10.25 -0.11 7.93
CA ALA A 106 -9.32 -0.09 6.79
C ALA A 106 -8.20 0.96 6.94
N VAL A 107 -8.53 2.14 7.48
CA VAL A 107 -7.55 3.21 7.74
C VAL A 107 -6.61 2.80 8.86
N ASP A 108 -7.14 2.34 10.01
CA ASP A 108 -6.33 1.89 11.15
C ASP A 108 -5.38 0.76 10.76
N PHE A 109 -5.86 -0.17 9.93
CA PHE A 109 -5.05 -1.25 9.39
C PHE A 109 -3.95 -0.73 8.47
N ALA A 110 -4.24 0.18 7.53
CA ALA A 110 -3.24 0.75 6.64
C ALA A 110 -2.16 1.54 7.42
N GLU A 111 -2.55 2.31 8.43
CA GLU A 111 -1.62 3.04 9.29
C GLU A 111 -0.75 2.10 10.14
N SER A 112 -1.34 1.04 10.69
CA SER A 112 -0.61 0.01 11.42
C SER A 112 0.39 -0.71 10.52
N VAL A 113 0.01 -1.08 9.28
CA VAL A 113 0.92 -1.64 8.27
C VAL A 113 2.07 -0.68 7.98
N ALA A 114 1.80 0.62 7.80
CA ALA A 114 2.84 1.62 7.55
C ALA A 114 3.84 1.75 8.71
N ARG A 115 3.37 1.66 9.96
CA ARG A 115 4.22 1.64 11.17
C ARG A 115 5.09 0.39 11.21
N VAL A 116 4.47 -0.80 11.18
CA VAL A 116 5.17 -2.09 11.27
C VAL A 116 6.17 -2.24 10.11
N TRP A 117 5.84 -1.73 8.92
CA TRP A 117 6.75 -1.69 7.78
C TRP A 117 8.02 -0.86 8.06
N GLY A 118 7.85 0.33 8.65
CA GLY A 118 8.95 1.22 9.01
C GLY A 118 9.95 0.53 9.94
N GLU A 119 9.44 -0.18 10.95
CA GLU A 119 10.22 -0.98 11.89
C GLU A 119 10.92 -2.15 11.18
N ALA A 120 10.19 -2.94 10.37
CA ALA A 120 10.70 -4.14 9.72
C ALA A 120 11.81 -3.86 8.70
N PHE A 121 11.77 -2.72 8.01
CA PHE A 121 12.74 -2.35 6.98
C PHE A 121 13.69 -1.24 7.40
N ASN A 122 13.63 -0.80 8.66
CA ASN A 122 14.41 0.32 9.22
C ASN A 122 14.37 1.56 8.31
N CYS A 123 13.16 1.97 7.95
CA CYS A 123 12.90 3.12 7.10
C CYS A 123 11.91 4.08 7.76
N THR A 124 11.85 5.32 7.28
CA THR A 124 10.87 6.31 7.76
C THR A 124 9.46 5.74 7.58
N THR A 125 8.61 5.94 8.59
CA THR A 125 7.19 5.56 8.53
C THR A 125 6.57 6.07 7.24
N LEU A 126 5.93 5.17 6.50
CA LEU A 126 5.29 5.51 5.24
C LEU A 126 4.04 6.37 5.50
N GLY A 127 3.80 7.36 4.65
CA GLY A 127 2.54 8.10 4.65
C GLY A 127 1.42 7.24 4.08
N CYS A 128 0.22 7.35 4.65
CA CYS A 128 -1.00 6.77 4.10
C CYS A 128 -1.77 7.88 3.34
N SER A 129 -2.24 7.57 2.14
CA SER A 129 -3.06 8.48 1.33
C SER A 129 -4.04 7.66 0.51
N THR A 130 -5.14 8.27 0.08
CA THR A 130 -6.12 7.65 -0.83
C THR A 130 -5.68 7.77 -2.28
N TYR A 131 -6.23 6.94 -3.17
CA TYR A 131 -5.98 7.10 -4.61
C TYR A 131 -6.48 8.46 -5.11
N THR A 132 -7.57 8.95 -4.51
CA THR A 132 -8.13 10.26 -4.84
C THR A 132 -7.15 11.40 -4.52
N GLU A 133 -6.52 11.38 -3.35
CA GLU A 133 -5.54 12.41 -2.95
C GLU A 133 -4.29 12.38 -3.84
N ILE A 134 -3.79 11.19 -4.16
CA ILE A 134 -2.63 11.03 -5.03
C ILE A 134 -2.95 11.50 -6.47
N ASN A 135 -4.12 11.14 -7.00
CA ASN A 135 -4.60 11.64 -8.29
C ASN A 135 -4.75 13.17 -8.31
N LYS A 136 -5.26 13.77 -7.21
CA LYS A 136 -5.31 15.23 -7.06
C LYS A 136 -3.91 15.84 -7.06
N GLY A 137 -2.94 15.21 -6.40
CA GLY A 137 -1.54 15.64 -6.36
C GLY A 137 -0.89 15.82 -7.74
N PHE A 138 -1.22 14.95 -8.70
CA PHE A 138 -0.77 15.09 -10.09
C PHE A 138 -1.34 16.34 -10.79
N ASN A 139 -2.53 16.78 -10.39
CA ASN A 139 -3.25 17.90 -11.01
C ASN A 139 -3.06 19.22 -10.25
N SER A 140 -2.72 19.17 -8.97
CA SER A 140 -2.48 20.36 -8.13
C SER A 140 -1.11 20.98 -8.37
N THR A 141 -0.19 20.27 -9.03
CA THR A 141 1.21 20.71 -9.18
C THR A 141 1.85 20.16 -10.44
N PHE A 142 2.19 21.04 -11.39
CA PHE A 142 3.12 20.74 -12.48
C PHE A 142 4.50 21.26 -12.04
N LEU A 143 5.46 20.37 -11.77
CA LEU A 143 6.84 20.71 -11.37
C LEU A 143 6.94 21.58 -10.09
N GLY A 144 6.19 21.28 -9.04
CA GLY A 144 6.31 21.96 -7.74
C GLY A 144 5.71 23.37 -7.69
N MET A 145 5.04 23.82 -8.75
CA MET A 145 4.24 25.04 -8.75
C MET A 145 2.74 24.71 -8.71
N PRO A 146 1.97 25.30 -7.79
CA PRO A 146 0.52 25.15 -7.79
C PRO A 146 -0.07 25.68 -9.10
N VAL A 147 -0.90 24.87 -9.76
CA VAL A 147 -1.63 25.30 -10.97
C VAL A 147 -2.66 26.35 -10.53
N PRO A 148 -2.63 27.58 -11.05
CA PRO A 148 -3.57 28.61 -10.63
C PRO A 148 -5.01 28.16 -10.95
N ARG A 149 -5.87 28.17 -9.93
CA ARG A 149 -7.32 27.99 -10.10
C ARG A 149 -7.84 29.20 -10.88
N LYS A 150 -8.48 28.96 -12.03
CA LYS A 150 -9.28 30.00 -12.68
C LYS A 150 -10.54 30.22 -11.84
N GLU A 151 -10.66 31.41 -11.27
CA GLU A 151 -11.95 31.98 -10.83
C GLU A 151 -12.80 32.33 -12.05
#